data_AF-A0A9D4JDW7-F1
#
_entry.id   AF-A0A9D4JDW7-F1
#
_cell.length_a   1.000
_cell.length_b   1.000
_cell.length_c   1.000
_cell.angle_alpha   90.00
_cell.angle_beta   90.00
_cell.angle_gamma   90.00
#
_symmetry.space_group_name_H-M   'P 1'
#
loop_
_entity.id
_entity.type
_entity.pdbx_description
1 polymer ?
#
loop_
_entity_poly.entity_id
_entity_poly.type
_entity_poly.pdbx_seq_one_letter_code
_entity_poly.pdbx_strand_id
1 'polypeptide(L)'
;MTCLVDVKMLLTCMLVVYGVTLLKVIKWTDNIWNNVSEFKWIEEQQFRDAMNDIHSSHRLIREVLKRKNATANQSIQHDIVNMISKASLFREEVHNNSILVSEKMLQSIKKMHGNKSRLPQSNYTDCARHFQLMSNEIYIYSAYLELRDSSNDSISVLRILTVSKLDSDDSIVWSINEDPHSWAVATKNEMCDNHAKAYGGVTYTMNLTSSDLNRLLAYRKVHLQTLKNLIDKSSSILSVPVCVNIIHGNLYKTQRLAFRNNSHSTLGQKNTATIFNLFSKGNNPAVSKLSKQQQLLPLNREIMFAVCVPPIFGDIKTSSVIQFVEMQKVLEVDHIYIYSMNSTTKEVSHILKFYEMEKTLTVSTWDIPENVDKAIWYHGQILAVQDCLHRTKNKFHYVAFLDIDELIVPKFHKDFPQMIEEIEQDFENALQSTRTKIAAFKFISAFFNPDYDISSANLTSGHITKGQGQIQMTYFKSLYREPSFSLARTKLIVKPDLIEEMGIHHVSNLSTKESLYIYDVPIETAFIHHYRKCSKMFDTDAPCNHTNLLHDNSILKYESIVRNVFDKVVQKNLQTIK
;
A
#
# COMPACT_ATOMS: atom_id res chain seq x y z
N MET A 1 -41.00 -27.85 -16.81
CA MET A 1 -40.70 -27.98 -15.37
C MET A 1 -39.47 -27.14 -15.08
N THR A 2 -39.71 -25.91 -14.65
CA THR A 2 -38.70 -24.90 -14.32
C THR A 2 -39.04 -24.37 -12.91
N CYS A 3 -37.99 -24.16 -12.12
CA CYS A 3 -38.01 -23.93 -10.68
C CYS A 3 -39.03 -22.88 -10.21
N LEU A 4 -39.95 -23.32 -9.36
CA LEU A 4 -40.58 -22.48 -8.33
C LEU A 4 -39.47 -22.07 -7.35
N VAL A 5 -38.91 -20.88 -7.52
CA VAL A 5 -38.08 -20.25 -6.49
C VAL A 5 -39.02 -19.63 -5.46
N ASP A 6 -38.77 -19.99 -4.20
CA ASP A 6 -39.63 -19.79 -3.05
C ASP A 6 -39.81 -18.29 -2.73
N VAL A 7 -41.03 -17.77 -2.93
CA VAL A 7 -41.40 -16.36 -2.72
C VAL A 7 -41.19 -15.93 -1.26
N LYS A 8 -41.16 -16.87 -0.30
CA LYS A 8 -40.74 -16.62 1.09
C LYS A 8 -39.32 -16.07 1.19
N MET A 9 -38.41 -16.52 0.33
CA MET A 9 -37.00 -16.11 0.35
C MET A 9 -36.81 -14.66 -0.12
N LEU A 10 -37.57 -14.24 -1.13
CA LEU A 10 -37.53 -12.87 -1.66
C LEU A 10 -38.12 -11.85 -0.68
N LEU A 11 -39.25 -12.14 -0.02
CA LEU A 11 -39.83 -11.25 0.99
C LEU A 11 -38.95 -11.11 2.24
N THR A 12 -38.30 -12.20 2.66
CA THR A 12 -37.42 -12.21 3.84
C THR A 12 -36.12 -11.44 3.59
N CYS A 13 -35.53 -11.59 2.41
CA CYS A 13 -34.34 -10.84 2.01
C CYS A 13 -34.62 -9.33 1.92
N MET A 14 -35.81 -8.91 1.44
CA MET A 14 -36.15 -7.48 1.34
C MET A 14 -36.34 -6.78 2.69
N LEU A 15 -36.85 -7.46 3.72
CA LEU A 15 -37.10 -6.84 5.03
C LEU A 15 -35.87 -6.78 5.94
N VAL A 16 -34.87 -7.63 5.70
CA VAL A 16 -33.56 -7.59 6.37
C VAL A 16 -32.71 -6.42 5.86
N VAL A 17 -32.82 -6.06 4.57
CA VAL A 17 -32.13 -4.90 3.98
C VAL A 17 -32.57 -3.57 4.61
N TYR A 18 -33.75 -3.52 5.24
CA TYR A 18 -34.28 -2.34 5.94
C TYR A 18 -34.16 -2.40 7.47
N GLY A 19 -33.37 -3.33 8.02
CA GLY A 19 -33.00 -3.31 9.45
C GLY A 19 -34.09 -3.76 10.42
N VAL A 20 -35.06 -4.57 9.98
CA VAL A 20 -36.03 -5.20 10.88
C VAL A 20 -35.46 -6.53 11.39
N THR A 21 -35.50 -6.77 12.71
CA THR A 21 -35.05 -8.05 13.29
C THR A 21 -35.84 -9.23 12.74
N LEU A 22 -35.12 -10.27 12.28
CA LEU A 22 -35.61 -11.48 11.59
C LEU A 22 -36.87 -12.12 12.21
N LEU A 23 -36.99 -12.08 13.54
CA LEU A 23 -38.13 -12.62 14.31
C LEU A 23 -39.48 -11.93 14.06
N LYS A 24 -39.50 -10.63 13.73
CA LYS A 24 -40.74 -9.88 13.45
C LYS A 24 -41.22 -10.08 12.01
N VAL A 25 -40.27 -10.29 11.09
CA VAL A 25 -40.54 -10.54 9.67
C VAL A 25 -41.22 -11.89 9.48
N ILE A 26 -40.73 -12.94 10.15
CA ILE A 26 -41.31 -14.29 10.10
C ILE A 26 -42.77 -14.31 10.58
N LYS A 27 -43.07 -13.60 11.68
CA LYS A 27 -44.45 -13.49 12.21
C LYS A 27 -45.41 -12.75 11.28
N TRP A 28 -44.92 -11.84 10.44
CA TRP A 28 -45.74 -11.02 9.56
C TRP A 28 -45.97 -11.70 8.20
N THR A 29 -44.94 -12.37 7.66
CA THR A 29 -45.03 -13.12 6.39
C THR A 29 -45.91 -14.36 6.50
N ASP A 30 -45.90 -15.05 7.64
CA ASP A 30 -46.77 -16.22 7.87
C ASP A 30 -48.26 -15.84 7.94
N ASN A 31 -48.61 -14.61 8.33
CA ASN A 31 -50.01 -14.17 8.44
C ASN A 31 -50.63 -13.77 7.09
N ILE A 32 -49.81 -13.28 6.15
CA ILE A 32 -50.23 -12.96 4.78
C ILE A 32 -50.36 -14.24 3.93
N TRP A 33 -49.39 -15.16 4.06
CA TRP A 33 -49.31 -16.35 3.22
C TRP A 33 -50.52 -17.28 3.33
N ASN A 34 -51.17 -17.33 4.49
CA ASN A 34 -52.38 -18.13 4.71
C ASN A 34 -53.61 -17.66 3.91
N ASN A 35 -53.55 -16.53 3.20
CA ASN A 35 -54.65 -15.99 2.37
C ASN A 35 -54.33 -15.90 0.86
N VAL A 36 -53.24 -16.51 0.37
CA VAL A 36 -52.66 -16.22 -0.98
C VAL A 36 -53.25 -17.05 -2.15
N SER A 37 -54.21 -17.94 -1.92
CA SER A 37 -54.84 -18.66 -3.04
C SER A 37 -55.64 -17.74 -4.00
N GLU A 38 -56.03 -16.54 -3.57
CA GLU A 38 -56.89 -15.61 -4.34
C GLU A 38 -56.15 -14.63 -5.28
N PHE A 39 -54.81 -14.54 -5.22
CA PHE A 39 -54.03 -13.51 -5.96
C PHE A 39 -53.14 -14.06 -7.09
N LYS A 40 -53.29 -15.34 -7.44
CA LYS A 40 -52.47 -16.03 -8.46
C LYS A 40 -52.52 -15.44 -9.88
N TRP A 41 -53.42 -14.50 -10.16
CA TRP A 41 -53.58 -13.87 -11.46
C TRP A 41 -52.73 -12.60 -11.64
N ILE A 42 -52.12 -12.06 -10.57
CA ILE A 42 -51.23 -10.90 -10.67
C ILE A 42 -49.86 -11.39 -11.11
N GLU A 43 -49.44 -11.00 -12.32
CA GLU A 43 -48.11 -11.32 -12.81
C GLU A 43 -47.04 -10.61 -11.98
N GLU A 44 -45.90 -11.28 -11.78
CA GLU A 44 -44.80 -10.82 -10.93
C GLU A 44 -44.28 -9.43 -11.35
N GLN A 45 -44.33 -9.13 -12.64
CA GLN A 45 -43.92 -7.84 -13.19
C GLN A 45 -44.90 -6.71 -12.84
N GLN A 46 -46.21 -6.95 -12.89
CA GLN A 46 -47.21 -5.96 -12.48
C GLN A 46 -47.12 -5.61 -10.98
N PHE A 47 -46.79 -6.60 -10.16
CA PHE A 47 -46.55 -6.37 -8.73
C PHE A 47 -45.27 -5.56 -8.48
N ARG A 48 -44.19 -5.85 -9.22
CA ARG A 48 -42.95 -5.07 -9.18
C ARG A 48 -43.14 -3.63 -9.62
N ASP A 49 -43.88 -3.40 -10.70
CA ASP A 49 -44.12 -2.06 -11.23
C ASP A 49 -44.98 -1.23 -10.26
N ALA A 50 -45.97 -1.86 -9.61
CA ALA A 50 -46.75 -1.22 -8.55
C ALA A 50 -45.88 -0.81 -7.34
N MET A 51 -44.92 -1.63 -6.93
CA MET A 51 -44.03 -1.31 -5.80
C MET A 51 -43.02 -0.20 -6.08
N ASN A 52 -42.71 0.05 -7.36
CA ASN A 52 -41.70 1.02 -7.77
C ASN A 52 -42.29 2.39 -8.14
N ASP A 53 -43.58 2.47 -8.48
CA ASP A 53 -44.25 3.69 -8.92
C ASP A 53 -45.68 3.82 -8.37
N ILE A 54 -46.00 5.02 -7.85
CA ILE A 54 -47.27 5.31 -7.17
C ILE A 54 -48.46 5.26 -8.14
N HIS A 55 -48.26 5.62 -9.41
CA HIS A 55 -49.31 5.57 -10.42
C HIS A 55 -49.64 4.14 -10.83
N SER A 56 -48.64 3.28 -10.89
CA SER A 56 -48.76 1.84 -11.16
C SER A 56 -49.39 1.10 -9.98
N SER A 57 -49.04 1.49 -8.75
CA SER A 57 -49.73 1.07 -7.52
C SER A 57 -51.22 1.39 -7.55
N HIS A 58 -51.59 2.63 -7.84
CA HIS A 58 -53.00 3.04 -7.94
C HIS A 58 -53.75 2.32 -9.06
N ARG A 59 -53.07 1.98 -10.16
CA ARG A 59 -53.65 1.24 -11.28
C ARG A 59 -53.98 -0.21 -10.90
N LEU A 60 -53.02 -0.91 -10.30
CA LEU A 60 -53.18 -2.28 -9.82
C LEU A 60 -54.30 -2.37 -8.75
N ILE A 61 -54.34 -1.41 -7.83
CA ILE A 61 -55.41 -1.32 -6.81
C ILE A 61 -56.78 -1.12 -7.46
N ARG A 62 -56.91 -0.23 -8.46
CA ARG A 62 -58.19 -0.06 -9.18
C ARG A 62 -58.61 -1.31 -9.93
N GLU A 63 -57.65 -2.09 -10.44
CA GLU A 63 -57.90 -3.32 -11.18
C GLU A 63 -58.39 -4.45 -10.26
N VAL A 64 -57.77 -4.58 -9.08
CA VAL A 64 -58.21 -5.47 -8.00
C VAL A 64 -59.60 -5.08 -7.50
N LEU A 65 -59.87 -3.78 -7.33
CA LEU A 65 -61.18 -3.27 -6.92
C LEU A 65 -62.27 -3.44 -8.00
N LYS A 66 -61.93 -3.25 -9.29
CA LYS A 66 -62.84 -3.48 -10.43
C LYS A 66 -63.25 -4.95 -10.55
N ARG A 67 -62.31 -5.88 -10.37
CA ARG A 67 -62.58 -7.32 -10.48
C ARG A 67 -63.45 -7.87 -9.35
N LYS A 68 -63.54 -7.17 -8.22
CA LYS A 68 -64.41 -7.52 -7.08
C LYS A 68 -65.84 -6.95 -7.14
N ASN A 69 -66.23 -6.31 -8.25
CA ASN A 69 -67.55 -5.74 -8.54
C ASN A 69 -68.56 -5.65 -7.36
N ALA A 70 -68.68 -4.45 -6.78
CA ALA A 70 -69.81 -3.99 -5.97
C ALA A 70 -70.33 -4.96 -4.89
N THR A 71 -69.61 -5.07 -3.78
CA THR A 71 -70.19 -4.85 -2.44
C THR A 71 -69.03 -4.70 -1.47
N ALA A 72 -68.97 -3.51 -0.86
CA ALA A 72 -67.95 -3.12 0.07
C ALA A 72 -67.85 -4.12 1.24
N ASN A 73 -66.63 -4.34 1.71
CA ASN A 73 -66.45 -4.37 3.14
C ASN A 73 -65.54 -3.19 3.50
N GLN A 74 -66.13 -2.12 4.06
CA GLN A 74 -65.45 -0.88 4.46
C GLN A 74 -64.20 -1.14 5.33
N SER A 75 -64.15 -2.29 6.02
CA SER A 75 -62.99 -2.77 6.77
C SER A 75 -61.72 -2.88 5.92
N ILE A 76 -61.79 -3.45 4.71
CA ILE A 76 -60.60 -3.73 3.91
C ILE A 76 -60.01 -2.44 3.32
N GLN A 77 -60.86 -1.48 2.95
CA GLN A 77 -60.38 -0.16 2.55
C GLN A 77 -59.76 0.61 3.73
N HIS A 78 -60.33 0.49 4.94
CA HIS A 78 -59.77 1.09 6.15
C HIS A 78 -58.40 0.49 6.52
N ASP A 79 -58.25 -0.83 6.39
CA ASP A 79 -57.00 -1.54 6.71
C ASP A 79 -55.87 -1.20 5.73
N ILE A 80 -56.18 -1.06 4.44
CA ILE A 80 -55.19 -0.68 3.42
C ILE A 80 -54.74 0.78 3.62
N VAL A 81 -55.66 1.70 3.95
CA VAL A 81 -55.32 3.11 4.23
C VAL A 81 -54.52 3.25 5.53
N ASN A 82 -54.86 2.49 6.58
CA ASN A 82 -54.08 2.44 7.82
C ASN A 82 -52.67 1.84 7.60
N MET A 83 -52.55 0.86 6.72
CA MET A 83 -51.24 0.25 6.40
C MET A 83 -50.34 1.24 5.66
N ILE A 84 -50.89 2.03 4.73
CA ILE A 84 -50.15 3.07 4.00
C ILE A 84 -49.75 4.23 4.92
N SER A 85 -50.63 4.68 5.83
CA SER A 85 -50.34 5.74 6.80
C SER A 85 -49.27 5.33 7.83
N LYS A 86 -49.26 4.07 8.28
CA LYS A 86 -48.21 3.55 9.16
C LYS A 86 -46.86 3.38 8.45
N ALA A 87 -46.87 3.03 7.16
CA ALA A 87 -45.65 2.95 6.35
C ALA A 87 -45.04 4.33 6.06
N SER A 88 -45.85 5.39 5.91
CA SER A 88 -45.34 6.76 5.75
C SER A 88 -44.78 7.34 7.05
N LEU A 89 -45.44 7.10 8.19
CA LEU A 89 -44.95 7.52 9.52
C LEU A 89 -43.62 6.83 9.89
N PHE A 90 -43.47 5.54 9.56
CA PHE A 90 -42.22 4.81 9.80
C PHE A 90 -41.06 5.34 8.93
N ARG A 91 -41.36 5.86 7.73
CA ARG A 91 -40.36 6.48 6.84
C ARG A 91 -39.87 7.83 7.37
N GLU A 92 -40.74 8.63 7.99
CA GLU A 92 -40.35 9.88 8.67
C GLU A 92 -39.53 9.63 9.95
N GLU A 93 -39.86 8.58 10.72
CA GLU A 93 -39.15 8.24 11.96
C GLU A 93 -37.72 7.71 11.70
N VAL A 94 -37.53 6.96 10.61
CA VAL A 94 -36.21 6.53 10.14
C VAL A 94 -35.41 7.70 9.55
N HIS A 95 -36.07 8.63 8.85
CA HIS A 95 -35.40 9.82 8.31
C HIS A 95 -34.93 10.76 9.44
N ASN A 96 -35.78 11.02 10.43
CA ASN A 96 -35.44 11.86 11.59
C ASN A 96 -34.35 11.25 12.48
N ASN A 97 -34.34 9.92 12.68
CA ASN A 97 -33.26 9.25 13.41
C ASN A 97 -31.92 9.26 12.63
N SER A 98 -31.96 9.19 11.30
CA SER A 98 -30.75 9.34 10.47
C SER A 98 -30.15 10.75 10.51
N ILE A 99 -31.01 11.78 10.60
CA ILE A 99 -30.60 13.19 10.71
C ILE A 99 -30.02 13.48 12.09
N LEU A 100 -30.63 12.96 13.17
CA LEU A 100 -30.15 13.15 14.54
C LEU A 100 -28.78 12.48 14.79
N VAL A 101 -28.53 11.32 14.18
CA VAL A 101 -27.22 10.64 14.23
C VAL A 101 -26.19 11.42 13.40
N SER A 102 -26.58 11.97 12.26
CA SER A 102 -25.72 12.80 11.40
C SER A 102 -25.36 14.13 12.07
N GLU A 103 -26.29 14.78 12.78
CA GLU A 103 -26.04 16.01 13.52
C GLU A 103 -25.17 15.80 14.76
N LYS A 104 -25.36 14.70 15.52
CA LYS A 104 -24.45 14.34 16.63
C LYS A 104 -23.05 14.01 16.13
N MET A 105 -22.93 13.40 14.95
CA MET A 105 -21.64 13.15 14.29
C MET A 105 -21.00 14.45 13.80
N LEU A 106 -21.77 15.38 13.20
CA LEU A 106 -21.29 16.70 12.77
C LEU A 106 -20.94 17.62 13.94
N GLN A 107 -21.65 17.56 15.06
CA GLN A 107 -21.30 18.28 16.29
C GLN A 107 -20.02 17.71 16.91
N SER A 108 -19.82 16.39 16.85
CA SER A 108 -18.57 15.74 17.27
C SER A 108 -17.39 16.15 16.36
N ILE A 109 -17.62 16.25 15.05
CA ILE A 109 -16.62 16.71 14.07
C ILE A 109 -16.30 18.21 14.25
N LYS A 110 -17.30 19.06 14.54
CA LYS A 110 -17.09 20.49 14.87
C LYS A 110 -16.33 20.67 16.19
N LYS A 111 -16.56 19.80 17.19
CA LYS A 111 -15.78 19.76 18.44
C LYS A 111 -14.32 19.36 18.18
N MET A 112 -14.05 18.53 17.16
CA MET A 112 -12.69 18.16 16.73
C MET A 112 -12.00 19.25 15.88
N HIS A 113 -12.73 20.07 15.14
CA HIS A 113 -12.16 21.13 14.29
C HIS A 113 -11.85 22.47 15.02
N GLY A 114 -12.23 22.60 16.29
CA GLY A 114 -11.97 23.79 17.10
C GLY A 114 -10.54 23.89 17.67
N ASN A 115 -9.75 22.82 17.64
CA ASN A 115 -8.37 22.81 18.10
C ASN A 115 -7.40 22.86 16.91
N LYS A 116 -6.98 24.09 16.54
CA LYS A 116 -5.75 24.28 15.76
C LYS A 116 -4.55 23.88 16.62
N SER A 117 -4.22 22.60 16.62
CA SER A 117 -2.96 22.08 17.15
C SER A 117 -2.64 20.73 16.54
N ARG A 118 -1.58 20.70 15.72
CA ARG A 118 -0.77 19.54 15.33
C ARG A 118 -1.52 18.38 14.62
N LEU A 119 -1.06 18.07 13.40
CA LEU A 119 -1.33 16.80 12.73
C LEU A 119 -1.23 15.63 13.74
N PRO A 120 -2.25 14.76 13.87
CA PRO A 120 -2.16 13.64 14.78
C PRO A 120 -1.11 12.64 14.28
N GLN A 121 -0.04 12.46 15.04
CA GLN A 121 0.77 11.25 14.99
C GLN A 121 -0.07 10.05 15.45
N SER A 122 0.33 8.86 14.95
CA SER A 122 -0.07 7.50 15.35
C SER A 122 -1.53 7.09 15.11
N ASN A 123 -1.77 6.46 13.96
CA ASN A 123 -2.62 5.26 13.82
C ASN A 123 -2.27 4.49 12.52
N TYR A 124 -0.98 4.43 12.19
CA TYR A 124 -0.50 3.44 11.23
C TYR A 124 -0.41 2.11 11.99
N THR A 125 -1.31 1.17 11.68
CA THR A 125 -1.27 -0.19 12.20
C THR A 125 0.13 -0.76 12.03
N ASP A 126 0.79 -1.09 13.15
CA ASP A 126 2.14 -1.60 13.15
C ASP A 126 2.13 -2.99 12.50
N CYS A 127 2.54 -3.01 11.23
CA CYS A 127 2.85 -4.22 10.50
C CYS A 127 3.84 -5.06 11.29
N ALA A 128 3.71 -6.39 11.27
CA ALA A 128 4.77 -7.25 11.78
C ALA A 128 6.12 -6.89 11.10
N ARG A 129 7.18 -6.81 11.92
CA ARG A 129 8.56 -6.50 11.52
C ARG A 129 9.54 -7.51 12.10
N HIS A 130 9.08 -8.75 12.30
CA HIS A 130 9.88 -9.83 12.84
C HIS A 130 9.36 -11.17 12.33
N PHE A 131 10.24 -12.16 12.27
CA PHE A 131 9.89 -13.51 11.86
C PHE A 131 9.10 -14.24 12.96
N GLN A 132 7.97 -14.80 12.58
CA GLN A 132 7.11 -15.63 13.42
C GLN A 132 7.18 -17.07 12.92
N LEU A 133 7.55 -17.99 13.80
CA LEU A 133 7.59 -19.42 13.50
C LEU A 133 6.17 -19.96 13.31
N MET A 134 5.86 -20.52 12.13
CA MET A 134 4.62 -21.25 11.90
C MET A 134 4.84 -22.77 11.91
N SER A 135 5.95 -23.23 11.33
CA SER A 135 6.43 -24.61 11.39
C SER A 135 7.95 -24.63 11.24
N ASN A 136 8.59 -25.79 11.41
CA ASN A 136 10.03 -25.93 11.19
C ASN A 136 10.48 -25.55 9.77
N GLU A 137 9.55 -25.46 8.81
CA GLU A 137 9.81 -25.16 7.40
C GLU A 137 9.31 -23.79 6.96
N ILE A 138 8.46 -23.11 7.74
CA ILE A 138 7.82 -21.85 7.33
C ILE A 138 7.85 -20.80 8.44
N TYR A 139 8.39 -19.63 8.09
CA TYR A 139 8.49 -18.44 8.93
C TYR A 139 7.77 -17.28 8.28
N ILE A 140 6.85 -16.66 9.01
CA ILE A 140 6.05 -15.55 8.52
C ILE A 140 6.70 -14.23 8.91
N TYR A 141 6.88 -13.33 7.94
CA TYR A 141 7.43 -12.01 8.21
C TYR A 141 6.33 -10.95 8.32
N SER A 142 5.43 -10.89 7.34
CA SER A 142 4.42 -9.83 7.25
C SER A 142 3.22 -10.23 6.38
N ALA A 143 2.15 -9.47 6.51
CA ALA A 143 0.89 -9.68 5.79
C ALA A 143 0.34 -8.35 5.27
N TYR A 144 -0.07 -8.29 4.00
CA TYR A 144 -0.56 -7.08 3.34
C TYR A 144 -1.92 -7.28 2.68
N LEU A 145 -2.84 -6.37 2.96
CA LEU A 145 -4.06 -6.20 2.17
C LEU A 145 -3.76 -5.30 0.98
N GLU A 146 -3.92 -5.84 -0.22
CA GLU A 146 -3.84 -5.15 -1.49
C GLU A 146 -5.25 -5.03 -2.10
N LEU A 147 -5.69 -3.80 -2.36
CA LEU A 147 -6.95 -3.54 -3.06
C LEU A 147 -6.66 -3.34 -4.54
N ARG A 148 -7.16 -4.23 -5.39
CA ARG A 148 -7.01 -4.11 -6.85
C ARG A 148 -8.32 -3.60 -7.43
N ASP A 149 -8.31 -2.37 -7.92
CA ASP A 149 -9.33 -1.96 -8.89
C ASP A 149 -9.05 -2.69 -10.21
N SER A 150 -9.94 -3.59 -10.62
CA SER A 150 -10.02 -4.06 -12.00
C SER A 150 -11.21 -3.38 -12.68
N SER A 151 -11.14 -3.22 -13.99
CA SER A 151 -12.15 -2.53 -14.79
C SER A 151 -13.55 -3.16 -14.72
N ASN A 152 -13.68 -4.39 -14.22
CA ASN A 152 -14.96 -5.09 -14.08
C ASN A 152 -15.25 -5.68 -12.69
N ASP A 153 -14.29 -5.74 -11.75
CA ASP A 153 -14.51 -6.16 -10.35
C ASP A 153 -13.35 -5.72 -9.43
N SER A 154 -13.63 -5.20 -8.24
CA SER A 154 -12.57 -4.91 -7.25
C SER A 154 -12.10 -6.21 -6.60
N ILE A 155 -10.93 -6.73 -6.99
CA ILE A 155 -10.33 -7.91 -6.38
C ILE A 155 -9.51 -7.47 -5.17
N SER A 156 -9.85 -7.97 -3.99
CA SER A 156 -9.05 -7.76 -2.79
C SER A 156 -8.16 -8.96 -2.54
N VAL A 157 -6.88 -8.73 -2.33
CA VAL A 157 -5.87 -9.77 -2.19
C VAL A 157 -5.17 -9.61 -0.86
N LEU A 158 -5.09 -10.69 -0.09
CA LEU A 158 -4.22 -10.78 1.08
C LEU A 158 -2.93 -11.51 0.67
N ARG A 159 -1.78 -10.88 0.95
CA ARG A 159 -0.45 -11.42 0.67
C ARG A 159 0.28 -11.66 1.98
N ILE A 160 0.84 -12.86 2.16
CA ILE A 160 1.71 -13.21 3.29
C ILE A 160 3.10 -13.43 2.74
N LEU A 161 4.06 -12.72 3.32
CA LEU A 161 5.46 -12.84 2.98
C LEU A 161 6.12 -13.79 3.98
N THR A 162 6.76 -14.83 3.45
CA THR A 162 7.38 -15.87 4.26
C THR A 162 8.80 -16.19 3.78
N VAL A 163 9.61 -16.68 4.72
CA VAL A 163 10.71 -17.58 4.36
C VAL A 163 10.21 -19.00 4.49
N SER A 164 10.38 -19.80 3.44
CA SER A 164 9.93 -21.18 3.43
C SER A 164 10.97 -22.11 2.81
N LYS A 165 10.99 -23.36 3.27
CA LYS A 165 11.71 -24.43 2.61
C LYS A 165 11.08 -24.70 1.24
N LEU A 166 11.86 -24.64 0.17
CA LEU A 166 11.32 -24.61 -1.20
C LEU A 166 10.71 -25.97 -1.61
N ASP A 167 11.36 -27.06 -1.23
CA ASP A 167 10.92 -28.45 -1.47
C ASP A 167 9.81 -28.93 -0.53
N SER A 168 9.25 -28.06 0.32
CA SER A 168 8.14 -28.43 1.22
C SER A 168 6.82 -28.54 0.47
N ASP A 169 6.15 -29.68 0.68
CA ASP A 169 4.77 -29.95 0.24
C ASP A 169 3.72 -29.32 1.17
N ASP A 170 4.12 -28.79 2.33
CA ASP A 170 3.19 -28.16 3.27
C ASP A 170 2.77 -26.77 2.75
N SER A 171 1.49 -26.45 2.94
CA SER A 171 0.87 -25.23 2.43
C SER A 171 0.24 -24.43 3.57
N ILE A 172 0.06 -23.13 3.37
CA ILE A 172 -0.66 -22.29 4.34
C ILE A 172 -2.15 -22.39 4.09
N VAL A 173 -2.89 -22.64 5.17
CA VAL A 173 -4.33 -22.38 5.25
C VAL A 173 -4.59 -21.13 6.08
N TRP A 174 -5.67 -20.43 5.75
CA TRP A 174 -6.02 -19.17 6.39
C TRP A 174 -7.50 -19.08 6.77
N SER A 175 -7.78 -18.28 7.78
CA SER A 175 -9.12 -17.83 8.15
C SER A 175 -9.09 -16.43 8.74
N ILE A 176 -10.18 -15.66 8.55
CA ILE A 176 -10.38 -14.35 9.20
C ILE A 176 -11.31 -14.49 10.42
N ASN A 177 -11.93 -15.65 10.61
CA ASN A 177 -12.72 -15.96 11.78
C ASN A 177 -11.91 -16.84 12.73
N GLU A 178 -12.26 -16.80 14.02
CA GLU A 178 -11.78 -17.78 15.00
C GLU A 178 -12.49 -19.15 14.85
N ASP A 179 -13.47 -19.29 13.94
CA ASP A 179 -14.21 -20.54 13.73
C ASP A 179 -13.43 -21.51 12.82
N PRO A 180 -12.95 -22.64 13.36
CA PRO A 180 -12.07 -23.59 12.68
C PRO A 180 -12.70 -24.37 11.53
N HIS A 181 -13.96 -24.12 11.15
CA HIS A 181 -14.62 -24.81 10.03
C HIS A 181 -14.50 -24.09 8.69
N SER A 182 -13.84 -22.92 8.65
CA SER A 182 -13.77 -22.05 7.45
C SER A 182 -12.34 -21.73 7.01
N TRP A 183 -11.52 -22.77 6.83
CA TRP A 183 -10.16 -22.64 6.30
C TRP A 183 -10.15 -22.70 4.78
N ALA A 184 -9.38 -21.81 4.16
CA ALA A 184 -9.07 -21.86 2.74
C ALA A 184 -7.57 -22.04 2.52
N VAL A 185 -7.19 -22.70 1.43
CA VAL A 185 -5.77 -22.89 1.06
C VAL A 185 -5.27 -21.63 0.36
N ALA A 186 -4.10 -21.14 0.75
CA ALA A 186 -3.45 -20.00 0.11
C ALA A 186 -2.60 -20.47 -1.10
N THR A 187 -2.51 -19.63 -2.13
CA THR A 187 -1.68 -19.91 -3.31
C THR A 187 -0.22 -19.57 -3.03
N LYS A 188 0.65 -20.59 -2.99
CA LYS A 188 2.11 -20.46 -2.84
C LYS A 188 2.74 -19.95 -4.15
N ASN A 189 3.56 -18.90 -4.07
CA ASN A 189 4.36 -18.40 -5.19
C ASN A 189 5.79 -18.16 -4.71
N GLU A 190 6.77 -18.80 -5.34
CA GLU A 190 8.18 -18.61 -5.02
C GLU A 190 8.71 -17.36 -5.71
N MET A 191 9.55 -16.59 -5.00
CA MET A 191 10.21 -15.42 -5.56
C MET A 191 11.36 -15.82 -6.50
N CYS A 192 11.63 -15.00 -7.53
CA CYS A 192 12.56 -15.36 -8.61
C CYS A 192 14.04 -15.52 -8.19
N ASP A 193 14.50 -14.86 -7.12
CA ASP A 193 15.92 -14.76 -6.74
C ASP A 193 16.29 -15.63 -5.53
N ASN A 194 15.87 -16.90 -5.53
CA ASN A 194 16.16 -17.85 -4.46
C ASN A 194 17.50 -18.62 -4.63
N HIS A 195 18.16 -18.52 -5.80
CA HIS A 195 19.50 -19.06 -6.08
C HIS A 195 19.74 -20.54 -5.70
N ALA A 196 18.77 -21.41 -5.97
CA ALA A 196 18.85 -22.85 -5.71
C ALA A 196 19.19 -23.22 -4.25
N LYS A 197 18.77 -22.37 -3.31
CA LYS A 197 18.92 -22.59 -1.87
C LYS A 197 17.77 -23.43 -1.32
N ALA A 198 17.99 -24.05 -0.15
CA ALA A 198 16.97 -24.90 0.47
C ALA A 198 15.79 -24.07 1.01
N TYR A 199 16.07 -22.85 1.47
CA TYR A 199 15.08 -21.85 1.85
C TYR A 199 15.07 -20.70 0.85
N GLY A 200 13.90 -20.10 0.68
CA GLY A 200 13.73 -18.91 -0.15
C GLY A 200 12.57 -18.03 0.30
N GLY A 201 12.46 -16.87 -0.34
CA GLY A 201 11.32 -15.98 -0.21
C GLY A 201 10.12 -16.57 -0.94
N VAL A 202 8.98 -16.62 -0.26
CA VAL A 202 7.72 -17.15 -0.78
C VAL A 202 6.58 -16.19 -0.42
N THR A 203 5.69 -15.96 -1.39
CA THR A 203 4.46 -15.20 -1.18
C THR A 203 3.27 -16.14 -1.22
N TYR A 204 2.50 -16.16 -0.14
CA TYR A 204 1.19 -16.81 -0.11
C TYR A 204 0.10 -15.79 -0.41
N THR A 205 -0.70 -16.05 -1.43
CA THR A 205 -1.73 -15.14 -1.93
C THR A 205 -3.12 -15.71 -1.71
N MET A 206 -4.05 -14.84 -1.31
CA MET A 206 -5.43 -15.21 -1.01
C MET A 206 -6.38 -14.18 -1.62
N ASN A 207 -7.33 -14.66 -2.43
CA ASN A 207 -8.39 -13.81 -2.95
C ASN A 207 -9.49 -13.68 -1.88
N LEU A 208 -9.86 -12.46 -1.57
CA LEU A 208 -10.86 -12.15 -0.54
C LEU A 208 -12.23 -11.91 -1.18
N THR A 209 -13.27 -12.51 -0.61
CA THR A 209 -14.65 -12.09 -0.90
C THR A 209 -14.94 -10.73 -0.29
N SER A 210 -16.03 -10.07 -0.69
CA SER A 210 -16.46 -8.81 -0.05
C SER A 210 -16.71 -8.95 1.45
N SER A 211 -17.17 -10.14 1.90
CA SER A 211 -17.34 -10.45 3.33
C SER A 211 -15.99 -10.53 4.04
N ASP A 212 -15.03 -11.25 3.46
CA ASP A 212 -13.67 -11.40 4.00
C ASP A 212 -12.98 -10.05 4.12
N LEU A 213 -13.08 -9.22 3.08
CA LEU A 213 -12.55 -7.86 3.09
C LEU A 213 -13.14 -7.05 4.25
N ASN A 214 -14.46 -7.01 4.41
CA ASN A 214 -15.10 -6.24 5.47
C ASN A 214 -14.66 -6.69 6.87
N ARG A 215 -14.52 -8.01 7.08
CA ARG A 215 -14.01 -8.57 8.33
C ARG A 215 -12.55 -8.20 8.55
N LEU A 216 -11.71 -8.34 7.52
CA LEU A 216 -10.28 -8.01 7.62
C LEU A 216 -10.05 -6.51 7.87
N LEU A 217 -10.88 -5.65 7.29
CA LEU A 217 -10.87 -4.22 7.56
C LEU A 217 -11.25 -3.88 9.00
N ALA A 218 -12.14 -4.68 9.62
CA ALA A 218 -12.57 -4.51 11.01
C ALA A 218 -11.54 -5.08 12.01
N TYR A 219 -11.06 -6.31 11.81
CA TYR A 219 -10.22 -7.04 12.76
C TYR A 219 -8.72 -6.85 12.55
N ARG A 220 -8.28 -6.47 11.34
CA ARG A 220 -6.88 -6.25 10.96
C ARG A 220 -5.94 -7.42 11.28
N LYS A 221 -6.47 -8.65 11.30
CA LYS A 221 -5.73 -9.87 11.61
C LYS A 221 -6.20 -11.02 10.71
N VAL A 222 -5.29 -11.94 10.45
CA VAL A 222 -5.56 -13.22 9.80
C VAL A 222 -5.01 -14.35 10.66
N HIS A 223 -5.74 -15.45 10.75
CA HIS A 223 -5.31 -16.66 11.40
C HIS A 223 -4.75 -17.63 10.35
N LEU A 224 -3.58 -18.19 10.62
CA LEU A 224 -2.81 -19.03 9.72
C LEU A 224 -2.44 -20.33 10.42
N GLN A 225 -2.46 -21.42 9.66
CA GLN A 225 -2.01 -22.73 10.08
C GLN A 225 -1.44 -23.46 8.87
N THR A 226 -0.66 -24.52 9.07
CA THR A 226 -0.25 -25.37 7.96
C THR A 226 -1.34 -26.38 7.62
N LEU A 227 -1.45 -26.76 6.34
CA LEU A 227 -2.43 -27.73 5.88
C LEU A 227 -2.23 -29.07 6.60
N LYS A 228 -0.98 -29.48 6.81
CA LYS A 228 -0.66 -30.68 7.59
C LYS A 228 -1.19 -30.59 9.03
N ASN A 229 -0.92 -29.48 9.72
CA ASN A 229 -1.42 -29.29 11.09
C ASN A 229 -2.95 -29.28 11.15
N LEU A 230 -3.63 -28.75 10.12
CA LEU A 230 -5.10 -28.75 10.05
C LEU A 230 -5.64 -30.19 9.90
N ILE A 231 -5.03 -31.00 9.02
CA ILE A 231 -5.40 -32.41 8.81
C ILE A 231 -5.16 -33.22 10.10
N ASP A 232 -4.02 -33.00 10.75
CA ASP A 232 -3.62 -33.68 11.99
C ASP A 232 -4.40 -33.17 13.22
N LYS A 233 -5.31 -32.21 13.05
CA LYS A 233 -6.10 -31.56 14.12
C LYS A 233 -5.23 -30.99 15.25
N SER A 234 -4.05 -30.50 14.91
CA SER A 234 -3.18 -29.76 15.81
C SER A 234 -3.76 -28.37 16.12
N SER A 235 -3.57 -27.88 17.34
CA SER A 235 -4.08 -26.57 17.79
C SER A 235 -3.17 -25.37 17.46
N SER A 236 -2.11 -25.58 16.68
CA SER A 236 -1.14 -24.52 16.36
C SER A 236 -1.67 -23.52 15.33
N ILE A 237 -2.39 -22.50 15.80
CA ILE A 237 -2.88 -21.37 15.01
C ILE A 237 -2.03 -20.14 15.29
N LEU A 238 -1.50 -19.51 14.23
CA LEU A 238 -0.74 -18.27 14.30
C LEU A 238 -1.62 -17.09 13.87
N SER A 239 -1.70 -16.06 14.69
CA SER A 239 -2.48 -14.84 14.39
C SER A 239 -1.55 -13.73 13.93
N VAL A 240 -1.68 -13.29 12.68
CA VAL A 240 -0.77 -12.31 12.05
C VAL A 240 -1.49 -10.98 11.81
N PRO A 241 -0.94 -9.85 12.26
CA PRO A 241 -1.50 -8.53 11.95
C PRO A 241 -1.37 -8.21 10.46
N VAL A 242 -2.43 -7.66 9.87
CA VAL A 242 -2.47 -7.31 8.45
C VAL A 242 -2.28 -5.81 8.23
N CYS A 243 -1.25 -5.48 7.46
CA CYS A 243 -0.95 -4.15 6.97
C CYS A 243 -1.99 -3.71 5.96
N VAL A 244 -2.57 -2.54 6.19
CA VAL A 244 -3.54 -1.97 5.26
C VAL A 244 -3.10 -0.58 4.84
N ASN A 245 -2.60 -0.49 3.61
CA ASN A 245 -2.17 0.76 3.00
C ASN A 245 -3.33 1.33 2.17
N ILE A 246 -4.26 2.05 2.82
CA ILE A 246 -5.38 2.72 2.15
C ILE A 246 -5.09 4.21 1.98
N ILE A 247 -5.24 4.72 0.75
CA ILE A 247 -5.35 6.15 0.47
C ILE A 247 -6.69 6.64 1.03
N HIS A 248 -6.70 7.67 1.89
CA HIS A 248 -7.91 8.25 2.50
C HIS A 248 -8.98 8.67 1.45
N GLY A 249 -8.62 8.86 0.17
CA GLY A 249 -9.55 9.12 -0.94
C GLY A 249 -10.24 7.89 -1.54
N ASN A 250 -9.69 6.68 -1.39
CA ASN A 250 -10.21 5.46 -2.00
C ASN A 250 -11.30 4.75 -1.19
N LEU A 251 -11.42 5.04 0.12
CA LEU A 251 -12.56 4.58 0.94
C LEU A 251 -13.90 5.14 0.44
N TYR A 252 -13.92 6.38 -0.04
CA TYR A 252 -15.12 7.01 -0.60
C TYR A 252 -15.46 6.49 -2.01
N LYS A 253 -14.47 6.07 -2.81
CA LYS A 253 -14.69 5.45 -4.13
C LYS A 253 -15.17 4.00 -4.04
N THR A 254 -14.61 3.19 -3.13
CA THR A 254 -15.07 1.81 -2.90
C THR A 254 -16.47 1.78 -2.30
N GLN A 255 -16.82 2.71 -1.40
CA GLN A 255 -18.21 2.90 -0.98
C GLN A 255 -19.09 3.31 -2.19
N ARG A 256 -18.67 4.25 -3.04
CA ARG A 256 -19.44 4.64 -4.25
C ARG A 256 -19.66 3.51 -5.26
N LEU A 257 -18.71 2.61 -5.46
CA LEU A 257 -18.82 1.48 -6.39
C LEU A 257 -19.75 0.40 -5.86
N ALA A 258 -19.71 0.11 -4.55
CA ALA A 258 -20.71 -0.74 -3.90
C ALA A 258 -22.14 -0.16 -3.99
N PHE A 259 -22.28 1.17 -4.04
CA PHE A 259 -23.56 1.84 -4.27
C PHE A 259 -23.98 1.91 -5.75
N ARG A 260 -23.04 1.87 -6.71
CA ARG A 260 -23.34 1.97 -8.15
C ARG A 260 -23.92 0.68 -8.75
N ASN A 261 -23.56 -0.48 -8.20
CA ASN A 261 -24.15 -1.76 -8.60
C ASN A 261 -25.62 -1.93 -8.15
N ASN A 262 -26.15 -0.98 -7.37
CA ASN A 262 -27.57 -0.93 -6.96
C ASN A 262 -28.39 0.17 -7.66
N SER A 263 -27.85 0.84 -8.68
CA SER A 263 -28.58 1.92 -9.37
C SER A 263 -28.56 1.77 -10.89
N HIS A 264 -29.13 0.69 -11.39
CA HIS A 264 -29.86 0.74 -12.66
C HIS A 264 -31.35 0.84 -12.36
N SER A 265 -31.80 2.05 -11.99
CA SER A 265 -33.16 2.48 -12.27
C SER A 265 -33.14 3.96 -12.66
N THR A 266 -33.72 4.21 -13.82
CA THR A 266 -33.92 5.50 -14.45
C THR A 266 -34.79 6.41 -13.59
N LEU A 267 -34.27 7.57 -13.15
CA LEU A 267 -35.09 8.76 -12.93
C LEU A 267 -34.26 10.07 -12.88
N GLY A 268 -34.50 10.93 -13.87
CA GLY A 268 -34.61 12.39 -13.69
C GLY A 268 -33.36 13.21 -13.36
N GLN A 269 -32.61 13.61 -14.39
CA GLN A 269 -31.93 14.91 -14.40
C GLN A 269 -32.97 16.01 -14.14
N LYS A 270 -33.04 16.56 -12.91
CA LYS A 270 -33.55 17.94 -12.66
C LYS A 270 -33.39 18.52 -11.25
N ASN A 271 -32.93 17.77 -10.23
CA ASN A 271 -32.87 18.31 -8.85
C ASN A 271 -31.47 18.56 -8.26
N THR A 272 -30.40 18.57 -9.05
CA THR A 272 -29.05 18.89 -8.55
C THR A 272 -28.72 20.39 -8.50
N ALA A 273 -29.57 21.26 -9.07
CA ALA A 273 -29.34 22.71 -9.09
C ALA A 273 -29.77 23.45 -7.81
N THR A 274 -30.65 22.87 -6.99
CA THR A 274 -31.22 23.57 -5.82
C THR A 274 -30.34 23.47 -4.57
N ILE A 275 -29.51 22.43 -4.45
CA ILE A 275 -28.62 22.24 -3.28
C ILE A 275 -27.36 23.11 -3.37
N PHE A 276 -26.92 23.50 -4.58
CA PHE A 276 -25.73 24.33 -4.76
C PHE A 276 -25.96 25.83 -4.43
N ASN A 277 -27.20 26.31 -4.49
CA ASN A 277 -27.54 27.71 -4.21
C ASN A 277 -27.77 28.02 -2.71
N LEU A 278 -27.73 27.02 -1.83
CA LEU A 278 -27.86 27.20 -0.38
C LEU A 278 -26.50 27.44 0.31
N PHE A 279 -25.38 27.25 -0.38
CA PHE A 279 -24.02 27.43 0.18
C PHE A 279 -23.35 28.76 -0.18
N SER A 280 -23.99 29.62 -0.99
CA SER A 280 -23.39 30.87 -1.49
C SER A 280 -23.97 32.16 -0.90
N LYS A 281 -24.80 32.10 0.15
CA LYS A 281 -25.27 33.29 0.87
C LYS A 281 -25.02 33.21 2.37
N GLY A 282 -23.79 33.56 2.74
CA GLY A 282 -23.38 33.82 4.11
C GLY A 282 -22.26 34.85 4.13
N ASN A 283 -22.59 36.12 3.90
CA ASN A 283 -21.67 37.23 4.06
C ASN A 283 -21.35 37.42 5.56
N ASN A 284 -20.14 37.06 5.99
CA ASN A 284 -19.59 37.49 7.27
C ASN A 284 -18.32 38.34 7.04
N PRO A 285 -18.27 39.62 7.50
CA PRO A 285 -17.19 40.57 7.15
C PRO A 285 -15.84 40.33 7.86
N ALA A 286 -15.66 39.21 8.56
CA ALA A 286 -14.46 38.92 9.35
C ALA A 286 -13.33 38.22 8.56
N VAL A 287 -13.58 37.83 7.30
CA VAL A 287 -12.62 37.08 6.46
C VAL A 287 -11.69 38.01 5.66
N SER A 288 -11.99 39.31 5.56
CA SER A 288 -11.24 40.24 4.69
C SER A 288 -9.98 40.87 5.31
N LYS A 289 -9.61 40.52 6.55
CA LYS A 289 -8.43 41.08 7.24
C LYS A 289 -7.27 40.12 7.48
N LEU A 290 -7.32 38.90 6.95
CA LEU A 290 -6.25 37.89 7.06
C LEU A 290 -5.50 37.63 5.73
N SER A 291 -5.59 38.54 4.76
CA SER A 291 -5.04 38.35 3.40
C SER A 291 -3.74 39.13 3.10
N LYS A 292 -2.99 39.63 4.09
CA LYS A 292 -1.77 40.42 3.83
C LYS A 292 -0.49 40.06 4.60
N GLN A 293 -0.41 38.91 5.28
CA GLN A 293 0.82 38.56 6.02
C GLN A 293 1.24 37.08 5.99
N GLN A 294 0.87 36.35 4.94
CA GLN A 294 1.46 35.03 4.65
C GLN A 294 1.97 35.01 3.21
N GLN A 295 3.01 35.82 2.95
CA GLN A 295 4.01 35.47 1.96
C GLN A 295 5.17 34.80 2.71
N LEU A 296 5.67 33.70 2.13
CA LEU A 296 6.74 32.80 2.58
C LEU A 296 6.25 31.55 3.33
N LEU A 297 5.96 30.51 2.55
CA LEU A 297 6.47 29.13 2.65
C LEU A 297 5.87 28.35 1.45
N PRO A 298 6.65 27.74 0.55
CA PRO A 298 6.07 26.99 -0.56
C PRO A 298 5.45 25.70 -0.02
N LEU A 299 4.13 25.63 -0.05
CA LEU A 299 3.32 24.45 0.23
C LEU A 299 3.14 23.67 -1.08
N ASN A 300 4.16 22.99 -1.60
CA ASN A 300 4.01 22.20 -2.84
C ASN A 300 5.11 21.15 -3.07
N ARG A 301 5.03 19.98 -2.43
CA ARG A 301 5.53 18.74 -3.07
C ARG A 301 4.37 17.76 -3.13
N GLU A 302 3.83 17.55 -4.34
CA GLU A 302 2.82 16.52 -4.60
C GLU A 302 3.46 15.13 -4.79
N ILE A 303 4.75 15.06 -5.17
CA ILE A 303 5.48 13.82 -5.43
C ILE A 303 6.33 13.44 -4.21
N MET A 304 6.30 12.15 -3.84
CA MET A 304 7.05 11.62 -2.70
C MET A 304 7.91 10.43 -3.10
N PHE A 305 9.13 10.39 -2.58
CA PHE A 305 10.16 9.38 -2.82
C PHE A 305 10.48 8.61 -1.55
N ALA A 306 10.68 7.30 -1.68
CA ALA A 306 11.26 6.47 -0.62
C ALA A 306 12.48 5.70 -1.12
N VAL A 307 13.30 5.24 -0.17
CA VAL A 307 14.40 4.31 -0.43
C VAL A 307 14.20 3.05 0.41
N CYS A 308 14.39 1.89 -0.20
CA CYS A 308 14.38 0.58 0.42
C CYS A 308 15.82 0.04 0.46
N VAL A 309 16.36 -0.12 1.67
CA VAL A 309 17.68 -0.71 1.91
C VAL A 309 17.49 -2.13 2.46
N PRO A 310 17.96 -3.18 1.76
CA PRO A 310 17.85 -4.56 2.19
C PRO A 310 18.68 -4.84 3.47
N PRO A 311 18.67 -6.08 3.99
CA PRO A 311 19.28 -6.39 5.28
C PRO A 311 20.74 -5.93 5.37
N ILE A 312 21.01 -5.05 6.33
CA ILE A 312 22.37 -4.63 6.68
C ILE A 312 22.90 -5.49 7.82
N PHE A 313 24.18 -5.86 7.74
CA PHE A 313 24.82 -6.81 8.65
C PHE A 313 26.33 -6.60 8.76
N GLY A 314 26.92 -7.12 9.84
CA GLY A 314 28.36 -7.10 10.07
C GLY A 314 28.93 -5.73 10.46
N ASP A 315 30.21 -5.53 10.14
CA ASP A 315 30.99 -4.36 10.58
C ASP A 315 30.81 -3.16 9.63
N ILE A 316 29.61 -2.57 9.67
CA ILE A 316 29.29 -1.36 8.91
C ILE A 316 29.80 -0.15 9.69
N LYS A 317 30.55 0.72 8.99
CA LYS A 317 31.01 1.98 9.58
C LYS A 317 29.82 2.92 9.77
N THR A 318 29.74 3.56 10.95
CA THR A 318 28.72 4.59 11.22
C THR A 318 28.77 5.73 10.20
N SER A 319 29.97 6.10 9.74
CA SER A 319 30.15 7.08 8.66
C SER A 319 29.40 6.70 7.39
N SER A 320 29.36 5.41 7.03
CA SER A 320 28.65 4.92 5.85
C SER A 320 27.14 5.12 5.96
N VAL A 321 26.56 4.87 7.13
CA VAL A 321 25.13 5.08 7.37
C VAL A 321 24.78 6.57 7.35
N ILE A 322 25.56 7.40 8.04
CA ILE A 322 25.33 8.86 8.07
C ILE A 322 25.43 9.44 6.66
N GLN A 323 26.51 9.17 5.92
CA GLN A 323 26.65 9.72 4.57
C GLN A 323 25.55 9.22 3.62
N PHE A 324 25.12 7.94 3.73
CA PHE A 324 24.02 7.42 2.91
C PHE A 324 22.73 8.17 3.19
N VAL A 325 22.33 8.27 4.47
CA VAL A 325 21.08 8.93 4.86
C VAL A 325 21.09 10.41 4.46
N GLU A 326 22.18 11.13 4.70
CA GLU A 326 22.30 12.54 4.32
C GLU A 326 22.31 12.75 2.80
N MET A 327 22.94 11.83 2.04
CA MET A 327 22.87 11.85 0.58
C MET A 327 21.43 11.64 0.08
N GLN A 328 20.68 10.69 0.66
CA GLN A 328 19.28 10.48 0.27
C GLN A 328 18.41 11.73 0.55
N LYS A 329 18.64 12.44 1.67
CA LYS A 329 17.96 13.72 1.93
C LYS A 329 18.28 14.77 0.87
N VAL A 330 19.54 14.89 0.47
CA VAL A 330 19.96 15.84 -0.59
C VAL A 330 19.35 15.47 -1.95
N LEU A 331 19.14 14.19 -2.21
CA LEU A 331 18.43 13.69 -3.40
C LEU A 331 16.91 13.77 -3.29
N GLU A 332 16.40 14.41 -2.24
CA GLU A 332 14.98 14.70 -1.98
C GLU A 332 14.13 13.44 -1.76
N VAL A 333 14.71 12.45 -1.09
CA VAL A 333 14.01 11.28 -0.57
C VAL A 333 13.29 11.64 0.73
N ASP A 334 11.99 11.37 0.79
CA ASP A 334 11.15 11.69 1.95
C ASP A 334 11.28 10.69 3.09
N HIS A 335 11.53 9.40 2.77
CA HIS A 335 11.62 8.36 3.79
C HIS A 335 12.52 7.18 3.39
N ILE A 336 13.24 6.61 4.36
CA ILE A 336 14.10 5.44 4.13
C ILE A 336 13.59 4.24 4.96
N TYR A 337 13.52 3.06 4.37
CA TYR A 337 13.26 1.81 5.06
C TYR A 337 14.57 1.00 5.08
N ILE A 338 15.03 0.62 6.27
CA ILE A 338 16.25 -0.18 6.45
C ILE A 338 15.90 -1.45 7.21
N TYR A 339 16.32 -2.61 6.68
CA TYR A 339 16.24 -3.88 7.40
C TYR A 339 17.57 -4.11 8.13
N SER A 340 17.55 -4.27 9.45
CA SER A 340 18.77 -4.42 10.25
C SER A 340 18.80 -5.80 10.93
N MET A 341 19.91 -6.50 10.77
CA MET A 341 20.17 -7.76 11.49
C MET A 341 20.81 -7.50 12.86
N ASN A 342 20.61 -8.40 13.82
CA ASN A 342 21.28 -8.35 15.13
C ASN A 342 22.82 -8.36 15.09
N SER A 343 23.43 -8.76 13.97
CA SER A 343 24.88 -8.72 13.79
C SER A 343 25.44 -7.30 13.58
N THR A 344 24.57 -6.29 13.41
CA THR A 344 24.95 -4.89 13.28
C THR A 344 25.47 -4.31 14.60
N THR A 345 26.47 -3.45 14.54
CA THR A 345 27.12 -2.88 15.72
C THR A 345 26.19 -1.97 16.53
N LYS A 346 26.50 -1.77 17.82
CA LYS A 346 25.72 -0.89 18.71
C LYS A 346 25.78 0.56 18.25
N GLU A 347 26.92 0.96 17.69
CA GLU A 347 27.17 2.29 17.17
C GLU A 347 26.29 2.56 15.95
N VAL A 348 26.18 1.61 15.01
CA VAL A 348 25.25 1.73 13.89
C VAL A 348 23.81 1.75 14.38
N SER A 349 23.44 0.87 15.31
CA SER A 349 22.10 0.84 15.90
C SER A 349 21.72 2.18 16.55
N HIS A 350 22.68 2.84 17.21
CA HIS A 350 22.49 4.17 17.80
C HIS A 350 22.23 5.24 16.73
N ILE A 351 23.01 5.24 15.64
CA ILE A 351 22.82 6.16 14.51
C ILE A 351 21.46 5.94 13.81
N LEU A 352 21.07 4.69 13.59
CA LEU A 352 19.76 4.37 13.01
C LEU A 352 18.63 4.91 13.89
N LYS A 353 18.72 4.69 15.20
CA LYS A 353 17.74 5.20 16.17
C LYS A 353 17.68 6.72 16.20
N PHE A 354 18.81 7.40 16.05
CA PHE A 354 18.86 8.86 15.90
C PHE A 354 18.01 9.32 14.71
N TYR A 355 18.15 8.68 13.55
CA TYR A 355 17.37 9.02 12.35
C TYR A 355 15.91 8.56 12.40
N GLU A 356 15.58 7.48 13.13
CA GLU A 356 14.19 7.12 13.42
C GLU A 356 13.51 8.18 14.29
N MET A 357 14.20 8.72 15.29
CA MET A 357 13.70 9.81 16.13
C MET A 357 13.52 11.11 15.33
N GLU A 358 14.37 11.36 14.33
CA GLU A 358 14.23 12.44 13.35
C GLU A 358 13.07 12.19 12.36
N LYS A 359 12.53 10.96 12.31
CA LYS A 359 11.52 10.49 11.35
C LYS A 359 12.01 10.44 9.90
N THR A 360 13.32 10.36 9.69
CA THR A 360 13.93 10.21 8.36
C THR A 360 13.82 8.77 7.85
N LEU A 361 13.90 7.81 8.77
CA LEU A 361 13.90 6.40 8.39
C LEU A 361 13.06 5.55 9.34
N THR A 362 12.74 4.34 8.89
CA THR A 362 12.14 3.27 9.67
C THR A 362 13.07 2.07 9.64
N VAL A 363 13.41 1.53 10.80
CA VAL A 363 14.15 0.26 10.90
C VAL A 363 13.16 -0.88 11.09
N SER A 364 13.38 -1.94 10.32
CA SER A 364 12.71 -3.23 10.49
C SER A 364 13.72 -4.26 10.99
N THR A 365 13.36 -4.99 12.05
CA THR A 365 14.20 -6.08 12.55
C THR A 365 14.23 -7.21 11.52
N TRP A 366 15.43 -7.72 11.23
CA TRP A 366 15.65 -8.75 10.21
C TRP A 366 16.41 -9.94 10.78
N ASP A 367 15.85 -10.52 11.84
CA ASP A 367 16.46 -11.65 12.52
C ASP A 367 15.94 -12.98 11.98
N ILE A 368 16.52 -13.41 10.85
CA ILE A 368 16.28 -14.75 10.31
C ILE A 368 16.92 -15.78 11.25
N PRO A 369 16.23 -16.90 11.56
CA PRO A 369 16.81 -17.99 12.33
C PRO A 369 18.12 -18.50 11.72
N GLU A 370 19.14 -18.77 12.54
CA GLU A 370 20.50 -19.11 12.06
C GLU A 370 20.54 -20.32 11.11
N ASN A 371 19.73 -21.35 11.38
CA ASN A 371 19.62 -22.54 10.53
C ASN A 371 19.03 -22.21 9.14
N VAL A 372 18.11 -21.25 9.09
CA VAL A 372 17.52 -20.76 7.85
C VAL A 372 18.50 -19.83 7.14
N ASP A 373 19.17 -18.95 7.87
CA ASP A 373 20.11 -17.96 7.35
C ASP A 373 21.28 -18.60 6.57
N LYS A 374 21.81 -19.71 7.07
CA LYS A 374 22.84 -20.52 6.39
C LYS A 374 22.34 -21.20 5.10
N ALA A 375 21.03 -21.36 4.97
CA ALA A 375 20.37 -22.15 3.94
C ALA A 375 19.48 -21.32 3.00
N ILE A 376 19.45 -20.00 3.16
CA ILE A 376 18.78 -19.03 2.29
C ILE A 376 19.83 -18.20 1.55
N TRP A 377 19.44 -17.61 0.42
CA TRP A 377 20.33 -16.71 -0.31
C TRP A 377 20.44 -15.36 0.40
N TYR A 378 21.68 -14.96 0.69
CA TYR A 378 22.06 -13.59 1.10
C TYR A 378 21.13 -12.98 2.15
N HIS A 379 21.00 -13.67 3.29
CA HIS A 379 20.15 -13.25 4.41
C HIS A 379 18.69 -12.96 4.03
N GLY A 380 18.15 -13.65 3.01
CA GLY A 380 16.78 -13.47 2.57
C GLY A 380 16.48 -12.09 1.97
N GLN A 381 17.48 -11.41 1.40
CA GLN A 381 17.35 -10.06 0.85
C GLN A 381 16.14 -9.88 -0.08
N ILE A 382 15.82 -10.87 -0.91
CA ILE A 382 14.66 -10.81 -1.82
C ILE A 382 13.33 -10.63 -1.07
N LEU A 383 13.17 -11.26 0.09
CA LEU A 383 11.98 -11.10 0.91
C LEU A 383 11.87 -9.69 1.50
N ALA A 384 13.01 -9.10 1.91
CA ALA A 384 13.05 -7.72 2.43
C ALA A 384 12.70 -6.69 1.33
N VAL A 385 13.20 -6.92 0.11
CA VAL A 385 12.85 -6.14 -1.07
C VAL A 385 11.34 -6.20 -1.31
N GLN A 386 10.75 -7.40 -1.33
CA GLN A 386 9.31 -7.56 -1.55
C GLN A 386 8.47 -6.96 -0.41
N ASP A 387 8.91 -7.12 0.85
CA ASP A 387 8.27 -6.49 2.00
C ASP A 387 8.28 -4.97 1.88
N CYS A 388 9.40 -4.37 1.49
CA CYS A 388 9.50 -2.92 1.32
C CYS A 388 8.62 -2.40 0.19
N LEU A 389 8.56 -3.13 -0.94
CA LEU A 389 7.62 -2.82 -2.03
C LEU A 389 6.19 -2.73 -1.48
N HIS A 390 5.74 -3.75 -0.75
CA HIS A 390 4.39 -3.72 -0.21
C HIS A 390 4.16 -2.66 0.87
N ARG A 391 5.16 -2.34 1.70
CA ARG A 391 5.07 -1.24 2.69
C ARG A 391 4.89 0.13 2.06
N THR A 392 5.51 0.34 0.90
CA THR A 392 5.58 1.63 0.21
C THR A 392 4.44 1.86 -0.79
N LYS A 393 3.79 0.78 -1.27
CA LYS A 393 2.55 0.86 -2.08
C LYS A 393 1.53 1.80 -1.46
N ASN A 394 0.92 2.64 -2.28
CA ASN A 394 -0.06 3.68 -1.93
C ASN A 394 0.44 4.75 -0.93
N LYS A 395 1.75 4.79 -0.63
CA LYS A 395 2.35 5.80 0.26
C LYS A 395 3.37 6.69 -0.45
N PHE A 396 4.07 6.14 -1.44
CA PHE A 396 5.10 6.86 -2.18
C PHE A 396 4.85 6.74 -3.68
N HIS A 397 5.19 7.79 -4.41
CA HIS A 397 5.05 7.82 -5.87
C HIS A 397 6.19 7.07 -6.53
N TYR A 398 7.40 7.18 -5.96
CA TYR A 398 8.60 6.54 -6.44
C TYR A 398 9.38 5.90 -5.28
N VAL A 399 9.97 4.73 -5.52
CA VAL A 399 10.74 3.98 -4.53
C VAL A 399 12.03 3.47 -5.15
N ALA A 400 13.17 3.90 -4.60
CA ALA A 400 14.48 3.38 -4.99
C ALA A 400 14.82 2.13 -4.16
N PHE A 401 15.32 1.09 -4.79
CA PHE A 401 15.84 -0.10 -4.11
C PHE A 401 17.36 -0.09 -4.21
N LEU A 402 18.06 0.18 -3.10
CA LEU A 402 19.50 0.44 -3.08
C LEU A 402 20.17 -0.32 -1.92
N ASP A 403 21.38 -0.83 -2.14
CA ASP A 403 22.22 -1.31 -1.04
C ASP A 403 22.87 -0.10 -0.32
N ILE A 404 23.31 -0.28 0.93
CA ILE A 404 23.84 0.84 1.76
C ILE A 404 25.12 1.47 1.18
N ASP A 405 25.82 0.76 0.30
CA ASP A 405 27.05 1.17 -0.39
C ASP A 405 26.79 1.70 -1.80
N GLU A 406 25.53 1.88 -2.20
CA GLU A 406 25.14 2.30 -3.55
C GLU A 406 24.39 3.63 -3.54
N LEU A 407 24.69 4.50 -4.51
CA LEU A 407 23.98 5.76 -4.73
C LEU A 407 23.65 5.92 -6.21
N ILE A 408 22.41 6.22 -6.55
CA ILE A 408 22.09 6.75 -7.89
C ILE A 408 22.50 8.22 -7.90
N VAL A 409 23.45 8.57 -8.75
CA VAL A 409 23.98 9.94 -8.84
C VAL A 409 23.55 10.57 -10.17
N PRO A 410 22.60 11.52 -10.15
CA PRO A 410 22.28 12.30 -11.34
C PRO A 410 23.51 13.10 -11.77
N LYS A 411 23.81 13.14 -13.07
CA LYS A 411 24.95 13.90 -13.61
C LYS A 411 24.63 15.39 -13.69
N PHE A 412 23.54 15.75 -14.37
CA PHE A 412 23.16 17.15 -14.62
C PHE A 412 22.05 17.66 -13.71
N HIS A 413 21.14 16.79 -13.28
CA HIS A 413 20.05 17.15 -12.36
C HIS A 413 20.53 17.33 -10.93
N LYS A 414 19.77 18.09 -10.14
CA LYS A 414 20.10 18.35 -8.73
C LYS A 414 19.59 17.27 -7.77
N ASP A 415 18.54 16.54 -8.14
CA ASP A 415 17.85 15.57 -7.27
C ASP A 415 17.02 14.57 -8.10
N PHE A 416 16.40 13.59 -7.43
CA PHE A 416 15.53 12.60 -8.10
C PHE A 416 14.27 13.22 -8.72
N PRO A 417 13.51 14.11 -8.04
CA PRO A 417 12.34 14.72 -8.64
C PRO A 417 12.61 15.37 -9.99
N GLN A 418 13.66 16.20 -10.09
CA GLN A 418 13.99 16.90 -11.34
C GLN A 418 14.38 15.92 -12.45
N MET A 419 15.20 14.90 -12.11
CA MET A 419 15.64 13.90 -13.07
C MET A 419 14.47 13.06 -13.61
N ILE A 420 13.58 12.60 -12.72
CA ILE A 420 12.46 11.74 -13.09
C ILE A 420 11.41 12.51 -13.89
N GLU A 421 11.10 13.75 -13.50
CA GLU A 421 10.17 14.63 -14.23
C GLU A 421 10.63 14.84 -15.68
N GLU A 422 11.93 15.12 -15.90
CA GLU A 422 12.49 15.32 -17.24
C GLU A 422 12.44 14.02 -18.07
N ILE A 423 12.84 12.88 -17.49
CA ILE A 423 12.78 11.58 -18.20
C ILE A 423 11.34 11.25 -18.62
N GLU A 424 10.35 11.43 -17.74
CA GLU A 424 8.96 11.14 -18.06
C GLU A 424 8.42 12.08 -19.13
N GLN A 425 8.73 13.37 -19.05
CA GLN A 425 8.33 14.35 -20.04
C GLN A 425 8.91 14.04 -21.43
N ASP A 426 10.19 13.68 -21.50
CA ASP A 426 10.86 13.31 -22.75
C ASP A 426 10.29 12.00 -23.33
N PHE A 427 10.01 11.02 -22.48
CA PHE A 427 9.41 9.76 -22.88
C PHE A 427 8.01 9.94 -23.47
N GLU A 428 7.16 10.76 -22.83
CA GLU A 428 5.83 11.08 -23.33
C GLU A 428 5.88 11.82 -24.68
N ASN A 429 6.80 12.78 -24.82
CA ASN A 429 7.02 13.52 -26.06
C ASN A 429 7.47 12.60 -27.21
N ALA A 430 8.37 11.66 -26.95
CA ALA A 430 8.91 10.75 -27.95
C ALA A 430 7.87 9.75 -28.48
N LEU A 431 6.99 9.23 -27.61
CA LEU A 431 6.06 8.17 -27.98
C LEU A 431 4.78 8.65 -28.67
N GLN A 432 4.47 9.96 -28.63
CA GLN A 432 3.23 10.56 -29.16
C GLN A 432 1.94 9.80 -28.78
N SER A 433 1.99 8.98 -27.72
CA SER A 433 0.96 8.01 -27.34
C SER A 433 0.87 7.94 -25.83
N THR A 434 -0.31 8.28 -25.29
CA THR A 434 -0.57 8.35 -23.85
C THR A 434 -0.86 6.99 -23.20
N ARG A 435 -0.64 5.87 -23.92
CA ARG A 435 -1.05 4.53 -23.46
C ARG A 435 0.01 3.78 -22.68
N THR A 436 1.29 4.03 -22.97
CA THR A 436 2.40 3.36 -22.28
C THR A 436 2.92 4.25 -21.17
N LYS A 437 3.06 3.70 -19.96
CA LYS A 437 3.61 4.42 -18.80
C LYS A 437 4.92 3.78 -18.36
N ILE A 438 5.85 4.61 -17.89
CA ILE A 438 7.04 4.11 -17.20
C ILE A 438 6.62 3.59 -15.83
N ALA A 439 6.97 2.33 -15.56
CA ALA A 439 6.79 1.67 -14.27
C ALA A 439 8.07 1.67 -13.43
N ALA A 440 9.24 1.66 -14.08
CA ALA A 440 10.53 1.65 -13.41
C ALA A 440 11.62 2.33 -14.24
N PHE A 441 12.61 2.88 -13.55
CA PHE A 441 13.82 3.48 -14.10
C PHE A 441 14.99 2.61 -13.66
N LYS A 442 15.68 1.99 -14.62
CA LYS A 442 16.79 1.05 -14.38
C LYS A 442 18.12 1.78 -14.56
N PHE A 443 18.99 1.66 -13.54
CA PHE A 443 20.31 2.27 -13.52
C PHE A 443 21.38 1.19 -13.47
N ILE A 444 22.43 1.33 -14.27
CA ILE A 444 23.58 0.40 -14.26
C ILE A 444 24.65 0.87 -13.28
N SER A 445 25.51 -0.04 -12.81
CA SER A 445 26.51 0.27 -11.78
C SER A 445 27.88 0.56 -12.33
N ALA A 446 28.54 1.55 -11.75
CA ALA A 446 29.98 1.77 -11.86
C ALA A 446 30.64 1.59 -10.49
N PHE A 447 31.75 0.86 -10.46
CA PHE A 447 32.43 0.50 -9.22
C PHE A 447 33.49 1.52 -8.82
N PHE A 448 33.44 1.95 -7.56
CA PHE A 448 34.41 2.80 -6.91
C PHE A 448 35.03 2.01 -5.75
N ASN A 449 36.34 1.76 -5.78
CA ASN A 449 37.01 1.03 -4.70
C ASN A 449 37.49 2.01 -3.61
N PRO A 450 36.90 2.00 -2.39
CA PRO A 450 37.28 2.91 -1.32
C PRO A 450 38.71 2.73 -0.80
N ASP A 451 39.27 1.53 -0.95
CA ASP A 451 40.60 1.17 -0.46
C ASP A 451 41.71 1.52 -1.48
N TYR A 452 41.35 1.98 -2.68
CA TYR A 452 42.33 2.35 -3.68
C TYR A 452 43.05 3.64 -3.27
N ASP A 453 44.32 3.51 -2.88
CA ASP A 453 45.15 4.64 -2.50
C ASP A 453 45.75 5.30 -3.74
N ILE A 454 45.23 6.48 -4.08
CA ILE A 454 45.73 7.32 -5.18
C ILE A 454 47.22 7.66 -4.98
N SER A 455 47.76 7.65 -3.77
CA SER A 455 49.19 7.90 -3.53
C SER A 455 50.12 6.80 -4.06
N SER A 456 49.57 5.62 -4.40
CA SER A 456 50.31 4.54 -5.06
C SER A 456 50.34 4.65 -6.59
N ALA A 457 49.47 5.48 -7.17
CA ALA A 457 49.50 5.86 -8.58
C ALA A 457 50.23 7.19 -8.68
N ASN A 458 51.38 7.23 -9.35
CA ASN A 458 52.26 8.40 -9.52
C ASN A 458 51.55 9.62 -10.16
N LEU A 459 50.67 10.29 -9.42
CA LEU A 459 49.99 11.53 -9.79
C LEU A 459 50.25 12.52 -8.66
N THR A 460 51.13 13.46 -8.95
CA THR A 460 51.38 14.64 -8.14
C THR A 460 50.09 15.46 -8.06
N SER A 461 49.32 15.30 -6.98
CA SER A 461 48.33 16.29 -6.59
C SER A 461 48.61 16.75 -5.16
N GLY A 462 48.79 18.06 -5.07
CA GLY A 462 49.19 18.77 -3.86
C GLY A 462 48.17 18.62 -2.73
N HIS A 463 48.71 18.75 -1.52
CA HIS A 463 47.99 19.00 -0.27
C HIS A 463 46.81 18.09 0.06
N ILE A 464 47.09 16.80 0.30
CA ILE A 464 46.31 16.06 1.30
C ILE A 464 46.87 16.45 2.68
N THR A 465 46.27 17.46 3.31
CA THR A 465 46.44 17.66 4.74
C THR A 465 45.90 16.42 5.45
N LYS A 466 46.79 15.55 5.94
CA LYS A 466 46.44 14.52 6.93
C LYS A 466 46.00 15.23 8.22
N GLY A 467 44.74 15.66 8.26
CA GLY A 467 44.07 16.01 9.50
C GLY A 467 43.97 14.74 10.34
N GLN A 468 44.77 14.66 11.39
CA GLN A 468 44.70 13.58 12.36
C GLN A 468 43.31 13.61 13.02
N GLY A 469 42.52 12.55 12.85
CA GLY A 469 41.33 12.26 13.68
C GLY A 469 39.95 12.64 13.13
N GLN A 470 39.81 13.18 11.91
CA GLN A 470 38.48 13.48 11.35
C GLN A 470 37.89 12.26 10.63
N ILE A 471 36.67 11.84 11.02
CA ILE A 471 35.93 10.78 10.33
C ILE A 471 35.70 11.21 8.88
N GLN A 472 36.22 10.44 7.93
CA GLN A 472 36.16 10.77 6.50
C GLN A 472 34.89 10.24 5.85
N MET A 473 34.33 10.98 4.89
CA MET A 473 33.22 10.55 4.05
C MET A 473 33.77 9.87 2.79
N THR A 474 33.51 8.57 2.66
CA THR A 474 34.02 7.74 1.54
C THR A 474 33.59 8.30 0.19
N TYR A 475 32.32 8.68 0.05
CA TYR A 475 31.73 9.07 -1.23
C TYR A 475 32.44 10.23 -1.92
N PHE A 476 32.91 11.21 -1.14
CA PHE A 476 33.58 12.42 -1.66
C PHE A 476 35.10 12.29 -1.76
N LYS A 477 35.66 11.16 -1.34
CA LYS A 477 37.10 10.86 -1.44
C LYS A 477 37.39 9.87 -2.57
N SER A 478 36.53 8.87 -2.71
CA SER A 478 36.66 7.82 -3.71
C SER A 478 36.05 8.28 -5.04
N LEU A 479 36.78 9.14 -5.74
CA LEU A 479 36.33 9.77 -7.00
C LEU A 479 36.80 9.04 -8.26
N TYR A 480 37.50 7.92 -8.11
CA TYR A 480 37.98 7.12 -9.25
C TYR A 480 37.15 5.85 -9.36
N ARG A 481 36.57 5.63 -10.54
CA ARG A 481 35.80 4.43 -10.87
C ARG A 481 36.45 3.60 -11.95
N GLU A 482 36.07 2.33 -11.98
CA GLU A 482 36.36 1.49 -13.14
C GLU A 482 35.66 2.06 -14.39
N PRO A 483 36.29 1.95 -15.58
CA PRO A 483 35.71 2.46 -16.82
C PRO A 483 34.47 1.66 -17.25
N SER A 484 34.43 0.37 -16.93
CA SER A 484 33.32 -0.53 -17.25
C SER A 484 32.12 -0.32 -16.33
N PHE A 485 30.94 -0.61 -16.87
CA PHE A 485 29.68 -0.65 -16.13
C PHE A 485 29.17 -2.08 -16.03
N SER A 486 28.58 -2.44 -14.89
CA SER A 486 27.90 -3.71 -14.72
C SER A 486 26.47 -3.61 -15.22
N LEU A 487 26.13 -4.50 -16.15
CA LEU A 487 24.77 -4.64 -16.68
C LEU A 487 23.93 -5.62 -15.86
N ALA A 488 24.56 -6.43 -15.00
CA ALA A 488 23.86 -7.35 -14.09
C ALA A 488 23.54 -6.69 -12.74
N ARG A 489 24.42 -5.83 -12.22
CA ARG A 489 24.25 -5.11 -10.95
C ARG A 489 23.47 -3.82 -11.18
N THR A 490 22.23 -3.95 -11.61
CA THR A 490 21.35 -2.79 -11.76
C THR A 490 20.50 -2.59 -10.51
N LYS A 491 20.07 -1.35 -10.28
CA LYS A 491 19.08 -0.99 -9.27
C LYS A 491 18.03 -0.10 -9.91
N LEU A 492 16.88 0.04 -9.24
CA LEU A 492 15.71 0.66 -9.82
C LEU A 492 15.11 1.71 -8.90
N ILE A 493 14.61 2.77 -9.51
CA ILE A 493 13.54 3.60 -8.95
C ILE A 493 12.24 3.12 -9.61
N VAL A 494 11.23 2.75 -8.83
CA VAL A 494 9.98 2.19 -9.37
C VAL A 494 8.77 2.98 -8.88
N LYS A 495 7.68 2.93 -9.64
CA LYS A 495 6.34 3.31 -9.17
C LYS A 495 5.73 2.10 -8.46
N PRO A 496 5.73 2.03 -7.12
CA PRO A 496 5.46 0.80 -6.40
C PRO A 496 4.08 0.21 -6.70
N ASP A 497 3.09 1.05 -7.00
CA ASP A 497 1.72 0.63 -7.32
C ASP A 497 1.57 -0.07 -8.69
N LEU A 498 2.60 0.01 -9.54
CA LEU A 498 2.64 -0.63 -10.85
C LEU A 498 3.45 -1.94 -10.84
N ILE A 499 4.06 -2.29 -9.71
CA ILE A 499 4.92 -3.47 -9.57
C ILE A 499 4.20 -4.54 -8.73
N GLU A 500 4.18 -5.77 -9.22
CA GLU A 500 3.64 -6.93 -8.48
C GLU A 500 4.75 -7.63 -7.69
N GLU A 501 5.91 -7.83 -8.32
CA GLU A 501 7.06 -8.50 -7.74
C GLU A 501 8.37 -7.84 -8.20
N MET A 502 9.26 -7.62 -7.24
CA MET A 502 10.62 -7.12 -7.47
C MET A 502 11.62 -8.28 -7.39
N GLY A 503 12.64 -8.22 -8.23
CA GLY A 503 13.89 -8.96 -8.05
C GLY A 503 14.93 -8.08 -7.36
N ILE A 504 16.08 -8.66 -7.03
CA ILE A 504 17.19 -7.92 -6.39
C ILE A 504 17.74 -6.83 -7.32
N HIS A 505 17.77 -7.12 -8.64
CA HIS A 505 18.34 -6.27 -9.67
C HIS A 505 17.39 -5.97 -10.84
N HIS A 506 16.11 -6.31 -10.73
CA HIS A 506 15.14 -6.14 -11.82
C HIS A 506 13.69 -6.06 -11.30
N VAL A 507 12.75 -5.75 -12.18
CA VAL A 507 11.32 -6.00 -11.92
C VAL A 507 10.99 -7.40 -12.42
N SER A 508 10.54 -8.29 -11.54
CA SER A 508 10.19 -9.67 -11.89
C SER A 508 8.79 -9.78 -12.47
N ASN A 509 7.86 -8.96 -11.96
CA ASN A 509 6.49 -8.97 -12.43
C ASN A 509 5.86 -7.57 -12.39
N LEU A 510 5.37 -7.14 -13.56
CA LEU A 510 4.65 -5.87 -13.74
C LEU A 510 3.15 -6.08 -13.56
N SER A 511 2.43 -5.03 -13.18
CA SER A 511 0.96 -5.06 -13.18
C SER A 511 0.43 -5.23 -14.61
N THR A 512 -0.51 -6.17 -14.80
CA THR A 512 -1.09 -6.47 -16.12
C THR A 512 -2.15 -5.48 -16.58
N LYS A 513 -2.42 -4.43 -15.78
CA LYS A 513 -3.53 -3.49 -15.99
C LYS A 513 -3.29 -2.49 -17.11
N GLU A 514 -2.03 -2.23 -17.44
CA GLU A 514 -1.62 -1.15 -18.34
C GLU A 514 -0.44 -1.60 -19.21
N SER A 515 -0.20 -0.89 -20.32
CA SER A 515 1.04 -1.03 -21.07
C SER A 515 2.16 -0.35 -20.26
N LEU A 516 3.03 -1.16 -19.65
CA LEU A 516 4.08 -0.69 -18.76
C LEU A 516 5.46 -0.88 -19.37
N TYR A 517 6.35 0.08 -19.12
CA TYR A 517 7.72 0.09 -19.62
C TYR A 517 8.73 0.23 -18.49
N ILE A 518 9.85 -0.49 -18.59
CA ILE A 518 11.03 -0.32 -17.74
C ILE A 518 12.01 0.53 -18.56
N TYR A 519 12.24 1.75 -18.11
CA TYR A 519 13.07 2.72 -18.79
C TYR A 519 14.54 2.54 -18.38
N ASP A 520 15.39 2.26 -19.37
CA ASP A 520 16.84 2.15 -19.17
C ASP A 520 17.46 3.54 -19.17
N VAL A 521 17.90 4.00 -18.01
CA VAL A 521 18.42 5.37 -17.84
C VAL A 521 19.80 5.47 -18.49
N PRO A 522 20.01 6.41 -19.44
CA PRO A 522 21.32 6.62 -20.05
C PRO A 522 22.38 7.03 -19.02
N ILE A 523 23.62 6.58 -19.19
CA ILE A 523 24.73 6.89 -18.27
C ILE A 523 25.07 8.38 -18.21
N GLU A 524 24.74 9.11 -19.27
CA GLU A 524 24.86 10.56 -19.36
C GLU A 524 23.86 11.27 -18.43
N THR A 525 22.73 10.61 -18.12
CA THR A 525 21.72 11.13 -17.19
C THR A 525 22.07 10.77 -15.75
N ALA A 526 22.22 9.47 -15.47
CA ALA A 526 22.56 8.97 -14.14
C ALA A 526 23.00 7.51 -14.18
N PHE A 527 23.78 7.11 -13.17
CA PHE A 527 24.12 5.72 -12.91
C PHE A 527 24.42 5.50 -11.42
N ILE A 528 24.59 4.24 -11.02
CA ILE A 528 24.87 3.89 -9.64
C ILE A 528 26.37 4.02 -9.38
N HIS A 529 26.72 4.82 -8.38
CA HIS A 529 28.02 4.77 -7.74
C HIS A 529 28.01 3.64 -6.71
N HIS A 530 28.67 2.52 -7.02
CA HIS A 530 28.78 1.37 -6.13
C HIS A 530 30.11 1.39 -5.39
N TYR A 531 30.10 1.80 -4.11
CA TYR A 531 31.28 2.00 -3.27
C TYR A 531 31.67 0.71 -2.53
N ARG A 532 32.28 -0.22 -3.26
CA ARG A 532 32.67 -1.51 -2.70
C ARG A 532 34.10 -1.88 -3.05
N LYS A 533 34.74 -2.64 -2.16
CA LYS A 533 35.92 -3.41 -2.54
C LYS A 533 35.52 -4.42 -3.62
N CYS A 534 36.29 -4.41 -4.68
CA CYS A 534 36.04 -5.27 -5.82
C CYS A 534 36.28 -6.74 -5.49
N SER A 535 35.40 -7.61 -5.99
CA SER A 535 35.47 -9.06 -5.78
C SER A 535 35.35 -9.79 -7.10
N LYS A 536 36.42 -10.53 -7.45
CA LYS A 536 36.46 -11.37 -8.65
C LYS A 536 35.36 -12.45 -8.69
N MET A 537 34.78 -12.82 -7.53
CA MET A 537 33.70 -13.81 -7.46
C MET A 537 32.33 -13.24 -7.81
N PHE A 538 32.11 -11.94 -7.63
CA PHE A 538 30.78 -11.32 -7.72
C PHE A 538 30.64 -10.32 -8.86
N ASP A 539 31.76 -9.86 -9.42
CA ASP A 539 31.83 -8.74 -10.36
C ASP A 539 32.39 -9.23 -11.72
N THR A 540 31.89 -10.38 -12.20
CA THR A 540 32.41 -11.03 -13.43
C THR A 540 32.09 -10.25 -14.70
N ASP A 541 31.02 -9.47 -14.71
CA ASP A 541 30.55 -8.66 -15.85
C ASP A 541 31.14 -7.24 -15.89
N ALA A 542 31.73 -6.79 -14.78
CA ALA A 542 32.52 -5.56 -14.72
C ALA A 542 33.68 -5.74 -13.73
N PRO A 543 34.71 -6.53 -14.11
CA PRO A 543 35.81 -6.84 -13.22
C PRO A 543 36.62 -5.58 -12.94
N CYS A 544 36.85 -5.29 -11.66
CA CYS A 544 37.75 -4.21 -11.31
C CYS A 544 39.19 -4.61 -11.59
N ASN A 545 39.75 -3.97 -12.61
CA ASN A 545 41.12 -4.20 -13.01
C ASN A 545 42.07 -3.15 -12.43
N HIS A 546 41.52 -2.06 -11.86
CA HIS A 546 42.29 -0.93 -11.33
C HIS A 546 43.25 -0.32 -12.35
N THR A 547 42.95 -0.51 -13.63
CA THR A 547 43.67 0.04 -14.77
C THR A 547 42.80 1.07 -15.47
N ASN A 548 43.40 2.18 -15.92
CA ASN A 548 42.69 3.26 -16.62
C ASN A 548 41.46 3.77 -15.85
N LEU A 549 41.58 3.90 -14.53
CA LEU A 549 40.52 4.43 -13.69
C LEU A 549 40.10 5.83 -14.17
N LEU A 550 38.79 6.05 -14.22
CA LEU A 550 38.22 7.33 -14.64
C LEU A 550 37.92 8.17 -13.41
N HIS A 551 38.41 9.41 -13.42
CA HIS A 551 38.04 10.40 -12.42
C HIS A 551 36.61 10.88 -12.67
N ASP A 552 35.74 10.75 -11.67
CA ASP A 552 34.33 11.12 -11.69
C ASP A 552 34.01 12.03 -10.51
N ASN A 553 33.79 13.31 -10.81
CA ASN A 553 33.50 14.34 -9.82
C ASN A 553 32.00 14.66 -9.71
N SER A 554 31.12 13.89 -10.35
CA SER A 554 29.68 14.19 -10.40
C SER A 554 29.01 14.27 -9.03
N ILE A 555 29.54 13.56 -8.04
CA ILE A 555 29.03 13.57 -6.66
C ILE A 555 29.45 14.83 -5.88
N LEU A 556 30.51 15.52 -6.27
CA LEU A 556 31.09 16.63 -5.50
C LEU A 556 30.15 17.84 -5.36
N LYS A 557 29.16 17.98 -6.26
CA LYS A 557 28.12 19.03 -6.14
C LYS A 557 27.30 18.93 -4.85
N TYR A 558 27.30 17.77 -4.19
CA TYR A 558 26.60 17.53 -2.93
C TYR A 558 27.49 17.65 -1.69
N GLU A 559 28.82 17.71 -1.86
CA GLU A 559 29.77 17.55 -0.76
C GLU A 559 29.58 18.58 0.35
N SER A 560 29.47 19.86 -0.01
CA SER A 560 29.37 20.94 0.97
C SER A 560 28.09 20.82 1.81
N ILE A 561 26.98 20.41 1.21
CA ILE A 561 25.68 20.24 1.88
C ILE A 561 25.77 19.08 2.86
N VAL A 562 26.27 17.93 2.42
CA VAL A 562 26.37 16.73 3.25
C VAL A 562 27.40 16.88 4.36
N ARG A 563 28.59 17.43 4.06
CA ARG A 563 29.68 17.61 5.05
C ARG A 563 29.23 18.43 6.26
N ASN A 564 28.49 19.51 6.01
CA ASN A 564 27.99 20.40 7.06
C ASN A 564 27.05 19.71 8.05
N VAL A 565 26.27 18.72 7.60
CA VAL A 565 25.36 17.95 8.46
C VAL A 565 26.08 16.76 9.07
N PHE A 566 26.88 16.05 8.27
CA PHE A 566 27.69 14.91 8.69
C PHE A 566 28.52 15.23 9.93
N ASP A 567 29.28 16.32 9.91
CA ASP A 567 30.14 16.71 11.03
C ASP A 567 29.32 16.97 12.31
N LYS A 568 28.12 17.54 12.19
CA LYS A 568 27.22 17.76 13.34
C LYS A 568 26.66 16.46 13.89
N VAL A 569 26.24 15.54 13.03
CA VAL A 569 25.72 14.23 13.43
C VAL A 569 26.82 13.43 14.12
N VAL A 570 28.03 13.42 13.56
CA VAL A 570 29.20 12.76 14.14
C VAL A 570 29.52 13.36 15.51
N GLN A 571 29.63 14.69 15.64
CA GLN A 571 29.92 15.33 16.93
C GLN A 571 28.87 15.03 17.99
N LYS A 572 27.58 15.08 17.62
CA LYS A 572 26.45 14.83 18.53
C LYS A 572 26.41 13.39 19.03
N ASN A 573 26.73 12.42 18.18
CA ASN A 573 26.58 11.00 18.51
C ASN A 573 27.87 10.35 19.04
N LEU A 574 29.06 10.89 18.75
CA LEU A 574 30.31 10.44 19.36
C LEU A 574 30.42 10.75 20.86
N GLN A 575 29.69 11.77 21.35
CA GLN A 575 29.64 12.10 22.78
C GLN A 575 28.79 11.10 23.60
N THR A 576 27.87 10.39 22.95
CA THR A 576 26.94 9.44 23.59
C THR A 576 27.45 7.99 23.57
N ILE A 577 28.54 7.72 22.84
CA ILE A 577 29.13 6.38 22.62
C ILE A 577 30.34 6.13 23.55
N LYS A 578 30.85 7.16 24.23
CA LYS A 578 31.78 7.02 25.36
C LYS A 578 31.02 6.92 26.67
#